data_AF-A0A2D4J2B1-F1
#
_entry.id   AF-A0A2D4J2B1-F1
#
_cell.length_a   1.000
_cell.length_b   1.000
_cell.length_c   1.000
_cell.angle_alpha   90.00
_cell.angle_beta   90.00
_cell.angle_gamma   90.00
#
_symmetry.space_group_name_H-M   'P 1'
#
loop_
_entity.id
_entity.type
_entity.pdbx_description
1 polymer ?
#
loop_
_entity_poly.entity_id
_entity_poly.type
_entity_poly.pdbx_seq_one_letter_code
_entity_poly.pdbx_strand_id
1 'polypeptide(L)'
;MQLSLIGKIAMIKMNILAKVLYLFQTIPIKLEKKYFEDINKIVLKYIWQGKKARINFKMLQDARTRGGFWLPNWEIYYQATVLTWMKESIILRNTRLLTLEGHDLQL
;
A
#
# COMPACT_ATOMS: atom_id res chain seq x y z
N MET A 1 18.50 -11.88 -16.44
CA MET A 1 17.67 -10.93 -17.22
C MET A 1 17.85 -9.51 -16.70
N GLN A 2 18.38 -8.60 -17.51
CA GLN A 2 18.45 -7.17 -17.16
C GLN A 2 17.11 -6.51 -17.54
N LEU A 3 16.23 -6.30 -16.56
CA LEU A 3 15.00 -5.53 -16.74
C LEU A 3 15.34 -4.03 -16.81
N SER A 4 14.66 -3.30 -17.72
CA SER A 4 14.72 -1.84 -17.76
C SER A 4 14.20 -1.23 -16.45
N LEU A 5 14.56 0.03 -16.15
CA LEU A 5 14.09 0.71 -14.93
C LEU A 5 12.56 0.72 -14.83
N ILE A 6 11.88 0.97 -15.96
CA ILE A 6 10.42 0.93 -16.05
C ILE A 6 9.89 -0.48 -15.81
N GLY A 7 10.53 -1.50 -16.39
CA GLY A 7 10.15 -2.90 -16.17
C GLY A 7 10.28 -3.33 -14.70
N LYS A 8 11.34 -2.91 -14.02
CA LYS A 8 11.51 -3.15 -12.57
C LYS A 8 10.41 -2.49 -11.75
N ILE A 9 10.07 -1.24 -12.06
CA ILE A 9 9.01 -0.50 -11.36
C ILE A 9 7.63 -1.14 -11.61
N ALA A 10 7.35 -1.57 -12.84
CA ALA A 10 6.12 -2.28 -13.17
C ALA A 10 6.01 -3.61 -12.39
N MET A 11 7.10 -4.36 -12.29
CA MET A 11 7.15 -5.61 -11.51
C MET A 11 6.89 -5.37 -10.01
N ILE A 12 7.45 -4.29 -9.44
CA ILE A 12 7.17 -3.90 -8.05
C ILE A 12 5.68 -3.61 -7.88
N LYS A 13 5.07 -2.84 -8.79
CA LYS A 13 3.64 -2.51 -8.73
C LYS A 13 2.71 -3.69 -8.92
N MET A 14 3.06 -4.64 -9.78
CA MET A 14 2.17 -5.74 -10.10
C MET A 14 2.27 -6.87 -9.09
N ASN A 15 3.49 -7.23 -8.67
CA ASN A 15 3.72 -8.41 -7.85
C ASN A 15 3.92 -8.06 -6.37
N ILE A 16 4.86 -7.15 -6.07
CA ILE A 16 5.21 -6.84 -4.68
C ILE A 16 4.09 -6.05 -4.00
N LEU A 17 3.54 -5.05 -4.68
CA LEU A 17 2.46 -4.23 -4.14
C LEU A 17 1.22 -5.06 -3.79
N ALA A 18 0.80 -5.96 -4.68
CA ALA A 18 -0.35 -6.84 -4.42
C ALA A 18 -0.13 -7.69 -3.15
N LYS A 19 1.06 -8.28 -2.99
CA LYS A 19 1.40 -9.10 -1.82
C LYS A 19 1.45 -8.28 -0.53
N VAL A 20 2.06 -7.09 -0.57
CA VAL A 20 2.17 -6.22 0.60
C VAL A 20 0.80 -5.69 1.02
N LEU A 21 -0.06 -5.32 0.06
CA LEU A 21 -1.44 -4.90 0.33
C LEU A 21 -2.25 -5.99 1.02
N TYR A 22 -2.13 -7.23 0.55
CA TYR A 22 -2.78 -8.38 1.19
C TYR A 22 -2.36 -8.52 2.65
N LEU A 23 -1.06 -8.37 2.96
CA LEU A 23 -0.55 -8.42 4.33
C LEU A 23 -1.09 -7.26 5.18
N PHE A 24 -1.16 -6.04 4.65
CA PHE A 24 -1.73 -4.89 5.38
C PHE A 24 -3.21 -5.08 5.68
N GLN A 25 -3.96 -5.72 4.80
CA GLN A 25 -5.40 -5.98 4.98
C GLN A 25 -5.66 -7.11 5.98
N THR A 26 -4.83 -8.14 5.99
CA THR A 26 -5.01 -9.32 6.83
C THR A 26 -4.49 -9.12 8.26
N ILE A 27 -3.48 -8.27 8.44
CA ILE A 27 -2.80 -8.10 9.72
C ILE A 27 -2.98 -6.66 10.21
N PRO A 28 -3.95 -6.39 11.10
CA PRO A 28 -4.17 -5.05 11.65
C PRO A 28 -3.17 -4.73 12.77
N ILE A 29 -1.88 -4.76 12.46
CA ILE A 29 -0.79 -4.40 13.37
C ILE A 29 -0.35 -2.97 13.10
N LYS A 30 -0.06 -2.21 14.16
CA LYS A 30 0.55 -0.88 14.05
C LYS A 30 1.99 -1.01 13.56
N LEU A 31 2.25 -0.55 12.35
CA LEU A 31 3.60 -0.54 11.77
C LEU A 31 4.34 0.75 12.12
N GLU A 32 5.60 0.61 12.52
CA GLU A 32 6.49 1.75 12.77
C GLU A 32 7.08 2.32 11.48
N LYS A 33 7.44 3.60 11.49
CA LYS A 33 8.08 4.28 10.34
C LYS A 33 9.34 3.57 9.84
N LYS A 34 10.13 3.00 10.76
CA LYS A 34 11.35 2.25 10.46
C LYS A 34 11.11 1.07 9.51
N TYR A 35 9.98 0.38 9.65
CA TYR A 35 9.61 -0.73 8.77
C TYR A 35 9.45 -0.26 7.31
N PHE A 36 8.75 0.87 7.10
CA PHE A 36 8.57 1.43 5.75
C PHE A 36 9.90 1.93 5.16
N GLU A 37 10.77 2.50 5.98
CA GLU A 37 12.12 2.90 5.54
C GLU A 37 12.95 1.70 5.09
N ASP A 38 12.88 0.58 5.79
CA ASP A 38 13.62 -0.62 5.43
C ASP A 38 13.09 -1.25 4.13
N ILE A 39 11.76 -1.28 3.93
CA ILE A 39 11.19 -1.67 2.63
C ILE A 39 11.66 -0.71 1.52
N ASN A 40 11.65 0.60 1.76
CA ASN A 40 12.11 1.59 0.78
C ASN A 40 13.58 1.36 0.39
N LYS A 41 14.45 1.04 1.35
CA LYS A 41 15.86 0.69 1.09
C LYS A 41 15.99 -0.56 0.22
N ILE A 42 15.21 -1.61 0.49
CA ILE A 42 15.22 -2.85 -0.30
C ILE A 42 14.76 -2.58 -1.74
N VAL A 43 13.68 -1.81 -1.91
CA VAL A 43 13.15 -1.42 -3.22
C VAL A 43 14.17 -0.59 -4.00
N LEU A 44 14.83 0.38 -3.35
CA LEU A 44 15.90 1.17 -3.95
C LEU A 44 17.08 0.29 -4.39
N LYS A 45 17.52 -0.63 -3.53
CA LYS A 45 18.60 -1.58 -3.84
C LYS A 45 18.24 -2.46 -5.06
N TYR A 46 16.97 -2.87 -5.18
CA TYR A 46 16.48 -3.64 -6.33
C TYR A 46 16.44 -2.83 -7.62
N ILE A 47 15.91 -1.60 -7.58
CA ILE A 47 15.82 -0.73 -8.76
C ILE A 47 17.21 -0.43 -9.31
N TRP A 48 18.12 -0.01 -8.44
CA TRP A 48 19.46 0.46 -8.83
C TRP A 48 20.51 -0.66 -8.90
N GLN A 49 20.21 -1.87 -8.41
CA GLN A 49 21.12 -3.04 -8.42
C GLN A 49 22.50 -2.71 -7.85
N GLY A 50 22.56 -1.99 -6.72
CA GLY A 50 23.82 -1.56 -6.10
C GLY A 50 24.51 -0.37 -6.76
N LYS A 51 23.98 0.16 -7.86
CA LYS A 51 24.46 1.42 -8.46
C LYS A 51 23.92 2.63 -7.67
N LYS A 52 24.60 3.77 -7.78
CA LYS A 52 24.12 5.04 -7.21
C LYS A 52 22.77 5.43 -7.82
N ALA A 53 21.82 5.81 -6.97
CA ALA A 53 20.52 6.28 -7.41
C ALA A 53 20.66 7.53 -8.29
N ARG A 54 20.07 7.51 -9.49
CA ARG A 54 20.09 8.64 -10.42
C ARG A 54 18.89 9.57 -10.26
N ILE A 55 17.79 9.07 -9.72
CA ILE A 55 16.53 9.81 -9.53
C ILE A 55 16.19 9.77 -8.05
N ASN A 56 15.76 10.91 -7.50
CA ASN A 56 15.31 10.99 -6.12
C ASN A 56 14.10 10.06 -5.89
N PHE A 57 14.07 9.38 -4.74
CA PHE A 57 13.00 8.44 -4.41
C PHE A 57 11.61 9.11 -4.40
N LYS A 58 11.52 10.35 -3.91
CA LYS A 58 10.27 11.12 -3.95
C LYS A 58 9.76 11.34 -5.39
N MET A 59 10.67 11.62 -6.33
CA MET A 59 10.32 11.75 -7.75
C MET A 59 9.92 10.41 -8.38
N LEU A 60 10.55 9.31 -7.97
CA LEU A 60 10.14 7.97 -8.40
C LEU A 60 8.70 7.65 -7.99
N GLN A 61 8.29 8.08 -6.78
CA GLN A 61 6.94 7.87 -6.27
C GLN A 61 5.88 8.80 -6.89
N ASP A 62 6.32 9.92 -7.46
CA ASP A 62 5.40 10.91 -7.99
C ASP A 62 4.65 10.44 -9.24
N ALA A 63 3.53 11.06 -9.55
CA ALA A 63 2.70 10.74 -10.71
C ALA A 63 3.39 11.05 -12.03
N ARG A 64 3.03 10.28 -13.07
CA ARG A 64 3.53 10.53 -14.44
C ARG A 64 3.20 11.94 -14.94
N THR A 65 2.06 12.50 -14.53
CA THR A 65 1.66 13.88 -14.87
C THR A 65 2.64 14.92 -14.34
N ARG A 66 3.37 14.62 -13.26
CA ARG A 66 4.40 15.46 -12.65
C ARG A 66 5.82 15.00 -13.01
N GLY A 67 5.97 14.13 -14.01
CA GLY A 67 7.28 13.62 -14.44
C GLY A 67 7.84 12.47 -13.58
N GLY A 68 7.04 11.89 -12.69
CA GLY A 68 7.44 10.75 -11.86
C GLY A 68 7.14 9.39 -12.48
N PHE A 69 7.51 8.33 -11.75
CA PHE A 69 7.35 6.92 -12.18
C PHE A 69 6.24 6.17 -11.44
N TRP A 70 5.50 6.86 -10.58
CA TRP A 70 4.37 6.37 -9.79
C TRP A 70 4.72 5.14 -8.94
N LEU A 71 5.98 5.04 -8.47
CA LEU A 71 6.42 3.98 -7.57
C LEU A 71 5.55 3.99 -6.29
N PRO A 72 5.10 2.83 -5.79
CA PRO A 72 4.21 2.81 -4.64
C PRO A 72 4.88 3.37 -3.39
N ASN A 73 4.11 4.13 -2.61
CA ASN A 73 4.48 4.58 -1.28
C ASN A 73 3.80 3.67 -0.24
N TRP A 74 4.60 2.80 0.37
CA TRP A 74 4.12 1.78 1.32
C TRP A 74 3.39 2.37 2.53
N GLU A 75 3.84 3.52 3.03
CA GLU A 75 3.20 4.18 4.18
C GLU A 75 1.79 4.65 3.81
N ILE A 76 1.62 5.29 2.66
CA ILE A 76 0.32 5.77 2.19
C ILE A 76 -0.63 4.59 1.95
N TYR A 77 -0.15 3.51 1.33
CA TYR A 77 -0.96 2.31 1.11
C TYR A 77 -1.38 1.65 2.43
N TYR A 78 -0.50 1.62 3.44
CA TYR A 78 -0.84 1.13 4.76
C TYR A 78 -1.92 1.99 5.42
N GLN A 79 -1.76 3.32 5.43
CA GLN A 79 -2.76 4.23 6.00
C GLN A 79 -4.13 4.08 5.31
N ALA A 80 -4.15 4.00 3.97
CA ALA A 80 -5.38 3.76 3.22
C ALA A 80 -6.05 2.44 3.63
N THR A 81 -5.26 1.38 3.80
CA THR A 81 -5.76 0.07 4.23
C THR A 81 -6.37 0.11 5.63
N VAL A 82 -5.70 0.79 6.57
CA VAL A 82 -6.22 0.99 7.94
C VAL A 82 -7.54 1.75 7.92
N LEU A 83 -7.65 2.81 7.10
CA LEU A 83 -8.90 3.56 6.92
C LEU A 83 -10.02 2.69 6.34
N THR A 84 -9.72 1.85 5.34
CA THR A 84 -10.69 0.89 4.79
C THR A 84 -11.15 -0.10 5.86
N TRP A 85 -10.24 -0.62 6.67
CA TRP A 85 -10.57 -1.55 7.75
C TRP A 85 -11.44 -0.90 8.83
N MET A 86 -11.16 0.36 9.19
CA MET A 86 -11.99 1.14 10.12
C MET A 86 -13.39 1.35 9.57
N LYS A 87 -13.52 1.73 8.29
CA LYS A 87 -14.81 1.88 7.61
C LYS A 87 -15.62 0.58 7.67
N GLU A 88 -15.00 -0.55 7.32
CA GLU A 88 -15.66 -1.86 7.33
C GLU A 88 -16.12 -2.24 8.73
N SER A 89 -15.29 -2.00 9.74
CA SER A 89 -15.61 -2.28 11.14
C SER A 89 -16.80 -1.45 11.65
N ILE A 90 -16.94 -0.19 11.20
CA ILE A 90 -18.08 0.66 11.54
C ILE A 90 -19.35 0.16 10.85
N ILE A 91 -19.28 -0.19 9.57
CA ILE A 91 -20.42 -0.72 8.81
C ILE A 91 -20.94 -1.99 9.48
N LEU A 92 -20.06 -2.94 9.79
CA LEU A 92 -20.44 -4.18 10.46
C LEU A 92 -21.08 -3.93 11.83
N ARG A 93 -20.61 -2.93 12.58
CA ARG A 93 -21.24 -2.54 13.85
C ARG A 93 -22.64 -1.99 13.63
N ASN A 94 -22.84 -1.11 12.66
CA ASN A 94 -24.16 -0.53 12.36
C ASN A 94 -25.14 -1.60 11.89
N THR A 95 -24.73 -2.52 11.02
CA THR A 95 -25.58 -3.65 10.60
C THR A 95 -25.98 -4.52 11.79
N ARG A 96 -25.06 -4.83 12.70
CA ARG A 96 -25.38 -5.60 13.91
C ARG A 96 -26.34 -4.84 14.84
N LEU A 97 -26.18 -3.52 14.97
CA LEU A 97 -27.11 -2.68 15.74
C LEU A 97 -28.52 -2.71 15.14
N LEU A 98 -28.66 -2.52 13.83
CA LEU A 98 -29.95 -2.59 13.13
C LEU A 98 -30.65 -3.95 13.32
N THR A 99 -29.89 -5.06 13.27
CA THR A 99 -30.45 -6.39 13.52
C THR A 99 -30.91 -6.59 14.97
N LEU A 100 -30.29 -5.92 15.95
CA LEU A 100 -30.68 -6.00 17.36
C LEU A 100 -31.90 -5.14 17.68
N GLU A 101 -32.07 -4.02 16.96
CA GLU A 101 -33.23 -3.13 17.11
C GLU A 101 -34.50 -3.70 16.44
N GLY A 102 -34.40 -4.87 15.80
CA GLY A 102 -35.56 -5.58 15.24
C GLY A 102 -36.20 -4.87 14.06
N HIS A 103 -35.46 -4.01 13.36
CA HIS A 103 -35.99 -3.23 12.24
C HIS A 103 -36.44 -4.11 11.05
N ASP A 104 -35.97 -5.37 10.98
CA ASP A 104 -36.41 -6.41 10.04
C ASP A 104 -37.66 -7.19 10.53
N LEU A 105 -38.07 -7.05 11.80
CA LEU A 105 -39.24 -7.73 12.39
C LEU A 105 -40.52 -6.88 12.32
N GLN A 106 -40.46 -5.69 11.74
CA GLN A 106 -41.61 -4.80 11.54
C GLN A 106 -42.30 -4.97 10.17
N LEU A 107 -42.09 -6.11 9.49
CA LEU A 107 -42.83 -6.55 8.30
C LEU A 107 -43.86 -7.63 8.65
#